data_AF-A0A968C144-F1
#
_entry.id   AF-A0A968C144-F1
#
_cell.length_a   1.000
_cell.length_b   1.000
_cell.length_c   1.000
_cell.angle_alpha   90.00
_cell.angle_beta   90.00
_cell.angle_gamma   90.00
#
_symmetry.space_group_name_H-M   'P 1'
#
loop_
_entity.id
_entity.type
_entity.pdbx_description
1 polymer ?
#
loop_
_entity_poly.entity_id
_entity_poly.type
_entity_poly.pdbx_seq_one_letter_code
_entity_poly.pdbx_strand_id
1 'polypeptide(L)'
;MGVMIAAFMRGITRLNDVVGRWIALLVFAMFAFLLLEVGFRYLFNSPTVWTNELTQMLFGIYAVMSGGYIMAHRGHVNVDLVHSHLAPRKRAVLDIVTSTVF
;
A
#
# COMPACT_ATOMS: atom_id res chain seq x y z
N MET A 1 15.93 5.03 27.64
CA MET A 1 14.81 5.47 26.78
C MET A 1 14.87 4.90 25.36
N GLY A 2 16.03 4.90 24.69
CA GLY A 2 16.13 4.49 23.27
C GLY A 2 15.81 3.03 22.94
N VAL A 3 16.13 2.09 23.84
CA VAL A 3 15.94 0.64 23.57
C VAL A 3 14.45 0.25 23.50
N MET A 4 13.62 0.80 24.38
CA MET A 4 12.18 0.53 24.41
C MET A 4 11.47 1.10 23.17
N ILE A 5 11.82 2.32 22.77
CA ILE A 5 11.28 2.96 21.55
C ILE A 5 11.73 2.18 20.31
N ALA A 6 13.00 1.76 20.24
CA ALA A 6 13.49 0.95 19.12
C ALA A 6 12.85 -0.44 19.07
N ALA A 7 12.57 -1.07 20.22
CA ALA A 7 11.84 -2.32 20.27
C ALA A 7 10.40 -2.16 19.75
N PHE A 8 9.70 -1.11 20.18
CA PHE A 8 8.35 -0.79 19.73
C PHE A 8 8.29 -0.52 18.22
N MET A 9 9.17 0.33 17.69
CA MET A 9 9.23 0.62 16.26
C MET A 9 9.48 -0.65 15.43
N ARG A 10 10.41 -1.51 15.85
CA ARG A 10 10.66 -2.80 15.16
C ARG A 10 9.46 -3.73 15.20
N GLY A 11 8.68 -3.72 16.28
CA GLY A 11 7.43 -4.46 16.37
C GLY A 11 6.41 -4.00 15.33
N ILE A 12 6.21 -2.67 15.22
CA ILE A 12 5.32 -2.08 14.22
C ILE A 12 5.79 -2.41 12.80
N THR A 13 7.08 -2.23 12.51
CA THR A 13 7.64 -2.55 11.18
C THR A 13 7.38 -4.01 10.83
N ARG A 14 7.66 -4.96 11.73
CA ARG A 14 7.40 -6.38 11.47
C ARG A 14 5.92 -6.69 11.24
N LEU A 15 5.03 -6.04 11.98
CA LEU A 15 3.59 -6.19 11.77
C LEU A 15 3.22 -5.71 10.37
N ASN A 16 3.69 -4.53 9.97
CA ASN A 16 3.46 -4.00 8.62
C ASN A 16 4.07 -4.90 7.54
N ASP A 17 5.24 -5.51 7.76
CA ASP A 17 5.88 -6.45 6.83
C ASP A 17 5.01 -7.69 6.59
N VAL A 18 4.48 -8.26 7.66
CA VAL A 18 3.60 -9.44 7.59
C VAL A 18 2.31 -9.07 6.88
N VAL A 19 1.66 -7.99 7.31
CA VAL A 19 0.40 -7.49 6.73
C VAL A 19 0.58 -7.21 5.23
N GLY A 20 1.62 -6.45 4.87
CA GLY A 20 1.95 -6.12 3.48
C GLY A 20 2.19 -7.34 2.60
N ARG A 21 2.87 -8.37 3.11
CA ARG A 21 3.07 -9.64 2.37
C ARG A 21 1.77 -10.38 2.07
N TRP A 22 0.84 -10.42 3.02
CA TRP A 22 -0.46 -11.04 2.80
C TRP A 22 -1.32 -10.23 1.83
N ILE A 23 -1.32 -8.91 1.97
CA ILE A 23 -2.07 -8.00 1.08
C ILE A 23 -1.51 -8.04 -0.33
N ALA A 24 -0.20 -8.21 -0.52
CA ALA A 24 0.39 -8.37 -1.85
C ALA A 24 -0.28 -9.47 -2.67
N LEU A 25 -0.83 -10.51 -2.03
CA LEU A 25 -1.53 -11.59 -2.71
C LEU A 25 -2.89 -11.18 -3.30
N LEU A 26 -3.54 -10.13 -2.78
CA LEU A 26 -4.80 -9.62 -3.32
C LEU A 26 -4.68 -9.17 -4.78
N VAL A 27 -3.50 -8.72 -5.21
CA VAL A 27 -3.29 -8.34 -6.61
C VAL A 27 -3.51 -9.52 -7.57
N PHE A 28 -3.14 -10.74 -7.16
CA PHE A 28 -3.38 -11.94 -7.96
C PHE A 28 -4.86 -12.31 -7.99
N ALA A 29 -5.57 -12.13 -6.87
CA ALA A 29 -7.02 -12.36 -6.82
C ALA A 29 -7.76 -11.37 -7.74
N MET A 30 -7.41 -10.09 -7.70
CA MET A 30 -7.95 -9.08 -8.60
C MET A 30 -7.63 -9.39 -10.07
N PHE A 31 -6.39 -9.78 -10.36
CA PHE A 31 -5.99 -10.18 -11.72
C PHE A 31 -6.81 -11.37 -12.22
N ALA A 32 -7.03 -12.38 -11.39
CA ALA A 32 -7.88 -13.52 -11.74
C ALA A 32 -9.32 -13.10 -12.03
N PHE A 33 -9.90 -12.21 -11.21
CA PHE A 33 -11.24 -11.68 -11.45
C PHE A 33 -11.35 -10.93 -12.78
N LEU A 34 -10.39 -10.05 -13.09
CA LEU A 34 -10.38 -9.33 -14.37
C LEU A 34 -10.22 -10.27 -15.57
N LEU A 35 -9.35 -11.29 -15.47
CA LEU A 35 -9.22 -12.30 -16.52
C LEU A 35 -10.52 -13.09 -16.73
N LEU A 36 -11.20 -13.46 -15.65
CA LEU A 36 -12.50 -14.14 -15.73
C LEU A 36 -13.55 -13.25 -16.39
N GLU A 37 -13.61 -11.96 -16.03
CA GLU A 37 -14.54 -11.00 -16.64
C GLU A 37 -14.30 -10.87 -18.15
N VAL A 38 -13.04 -10.67 -18.56
CA VAL A 38 -12.65 -10.60 -19.97
C VAL A 38 -13.00 -11.91 -20.67
N GLY A 39 -12.71 -13.05 -20.05
CA GLY A 39 -13.05 -14.36 -20.58
C GLY A 39 -14.55 -14.53 -20.84
N PHE A 40 -15.37 -14.27 -19.83
CA PHE A 40 -16.84 -14.37 -19.95
C PHE A 40 -17.42 -13.39 -20.96
N ARG A 41 -16.89 -12.17 -21.02
CA ARG A 41 -17.33 -11.15 -21.98
C ARG A 41 -17.05 -11.56 -23.42
N TYR A 42 -15.84 -12.05 -23.72
CA TYR A 42 -15.44 -12.28 -25.11
C TYR A 42 -15.68 -13.71 -25.61
N LEU A 43 -15.57 -14.74 -24.75
CA LEU A 43 -15.82 -16.13 -25.15
C LEU A 43 -17.28 -16.55 -25.03
N PHE A 44 -17.97 -16.07 -24.00
CA PHE A 44 -19.32 -16.51 -23.66
C PHE A 44 -20.39 -15.43 -23.91
N ASN A 45 -19.99 -14.23 -24.35
CA ASN A 45 -20.86 -13.07 -24.57
C ASN A 45 -21.79 -12.77 -23.37
N SER A 46 -21.34 -13.10 -22.15
CA SER A 46 -22.12 -13.02 -20.91
C SER A 46 -21.31 -12.25 -19.86
N PRO A 47 -21.37 -10.91 -19.86
CA PRO A 47 -20.56 -10.10 -18.94
C PRO A 47 -21.03 -10.27 -17.48
N THR A 48 -20.06 -10.39 -16.56
CA THR A 48 -20.31 -10.44 -15.12
C THR A 48 -20.38 -9.01 -14.54
N VAL A 49 -21.54 -8.63 -13.99
CA VAL A 49 -21.79 -7.25 -13.51
C VAL A 49 -21.03 -6.92 -12.21
N TRP A 50 -20.87 -7.90 -11.33
CA TRP A 50 -20.29 -7.71 -10.00
C TRP A 50 -18.75 -7.62 -9.99
N THR A 51 -18.08 -8.05 -11.06
CA THR A 51 -16.63 -8.24 -11.05
C THR A 51 -15.86 -6.93 -10.95
N ASN A 52 -16.34 -5.89 -11.64
CA ASN A 52 -15.75 -4.55 -11.59
C ASN A 52 -15.90 -3.92 -10.20
N GLU A 53 -17.11 -3.95 -9.61
CA GLU A 53 -17.37 -3.40 -8.28
C GLU A 53 -16.54 -4.10 -7.20
N LEU A 54 -16.50 -5.44 -7.22
CA LEU A 54 -15.69 -6.22 -6.30
C LEU A 54 -14.20 -5.89 -6.43
N THR A 55 -13.69 -5.80 -7.66
CA THR A 55 -12.28 -5.49 -7.92
C THR A 55 -11.92 -4.09 -7.43
N GLN A 56 -12.81 -3.11 -7.59
CA GLN A 56 -12.60 -1.76 -7.06
C GLN A 56 -12.58 -1.73 -5.52
N MET A 57 -13.48 -2.45 -4.86
CA MET A 57 -13.49 -2.56 -3.40
C MET A 57 -12.22 -3.26 -2.87
N LEU A 58 -11.80 -4.35 -3.52
CA LEU A 58 -10.56 -5.04 -3.20
C LEU A 58 -9.34 -4.14 -3.41
N PHE A 59 -9.33 -3.34 -4.48
CA PHE A 59 -8.27 -2.35 -4.70
C PHE A 59 -8.22 -1.29 -3.60
N GLY A 60 -9.38 -0.81 -3.13
CA GLY A 60 -9.44 0.13 -2.00
C GLY A 60 -8.80 -0.44 -0.74
N ILE A 61 -9.14 -1.69 -0.39
CA ILE A 61 -8.53 -2.42 0.72
C ILE A 61 -7.02 -2.57 0.51
N TYR A 62 -6.61 -2.99 -0.68
CA TYR A 62 -5.21 -3.16 -1.05
C TYR A 62 -4.41 -1.85 -0.89
N ALA A 63 -4.93 -0.74 -1.39
CA ALA A 63 -4.28 0.56 -1.35
C ALA A 63 -4.11 1.08 0.08
N VAL A 64 -5.18 1.05 0.89
CA VAL A 64 -5.13 1.53 2.27
C VAL A 64 -4.22 0.66 3.13
N MET A 65 -4.37 -0.65 3.03
CA MET A 65 -3.66 -1.57 3.90
C MET A 65 -2.17 -1.72 3.53
N SER A 66 -1.79 -1.47 2.27
CA SER A 66 -0.39 -1.43 1.85
C SER A 66 0.34 -0.15 2.27
N GLY A 67 -0.37 0.93 2.62
CA GLY A 67 0.22 2.21 3.02
C GLY A 67 1.26 2.08 4.13
N GLY A 68 0.93 1.37 5.21
CA GLY A 68 1.85 1.14 6.34
C GLY A 68 3.11 0.35 5.96
N TYR A 69 3.00 -0.63 5.05
CA TYR A 69 4.14 -1.38 4.53
C TYR A 69 5.05 -0.49 3.68
N ILE A 70 4.47 0.28 2.76
CA ILE A 70 5.20 1.17 1.86
C ILE A 70 5.88 2.29 2.65
N MET A 71 5.20 2.84 3.67
CA MET A 71 5.76 3.85 4.56
C MET A 71 6.97 3.32 5.34
N ALA A 72 6.87 2.10 5.90
CA ALA A 72 7.98 1.47 6.62
C ALA A 72 9.22 1.26 5.74
N HIS A 73 9.04 0.99 4.44
CA HIS A 73 10.10 0.77 3.47
C HIS A 73 10.51 2.02 2.69
N ARG A 74 9.94 3.20 3.01
CA ARG A 74 10.14 4.44 2.25
C ARG A 74 9.87 4.28 0.74
N GLY A 75 8.91 3.42 0.39
CA GLY A 75 8.54 3.14 -1.00
C GLY A 75 7.58 4.17 -1.61
N HIS A 76 7.09 5.14 -0.83
CA HIS A 76 6.30 6.24 -1.36
C HIS A 76 7.16 7.09 -2.30
N VAL A 77 6.59 7.53 -3.41
CA VAL A 77 7.26 8.43 -4.34
C VAL A 77 7.53 9.74 -3.61
N ASN A 78 8.81 10.04 -3.39
CA ASN A 78 9.26 11.22 -2.67
C ASN A 78 10.00 12.17 -3.61
N VAL A 79 9.94 13.47 -3.30
CA VAL A 79 10.70 14.49 -4.05
C VAL A 79 12.07 14.65 -3.42
N ASP A 80 13.04 13.88 -3.92
CA ASP A 80 14.41 13.85 -3.37
C ASP A 80 15.13 15.21 -3.45
N LEU A 81 14.80 16.02 -4.47
CA LEU A 81 15.41 17.34 -4.70
C LEU A 81 15.10 18.31 -3.56
N VAL A 82 13.87 18.33 -3.06
CA VAL A 82 13.48 19.19 -1.92
C VAL A 82 13.97 18.59 -0.62
N HIS A 83 13.86 17.27 -0.44
CA HIS A 83 14.20 16.58 0.80
C HIS A 83 15.70 16.66 1.14
N SER A 84 16.56 16.61 0.12
CA SER A 84 18.02 16.64 0.27
C SER A 84 18.60 18.02 0.67
N HIS A 85 17.90 19.11 0.35
CA HIS A 85 18.36 20.48 0.64
C HIS A 85 17.86 21.03 1.99
N LEU A 86 17.02 20.29 2.71
CA LEU A 86 16.45 20.72 3.98
C LEU A 86 17.34 20.37 5.18
N ALA A 87 17.43 21.29 6.14
CA ALA A 87 18.07 21.03 7.43
C ALA A 87 17.35 19.90 8.20
N PRO A 88 18.05 19.12 9.06
CA PRO A 88 17.49 17.91 9.70
C PRO A 88 16.15 18.12 10.42
N ARG A 89 15.97 19.28 11.08
CA ARG A 89 14.71 19.61 11.77
C ARG A 89 13.55 19.89 10.81
N LYS A 90 13.82 20.58 9.70
CA LYS A 90 12.80 20.87 8.66
C LYS A 90 12.40 19.60 7.93
N ARG A 91 13.37 18.70 7.69
CA ARG A 91 13.14 17.37 7.12
C ARG A 91 12.23 16.52 8.02
N ALA A 92 12.49 16.49 9.33
CA ALA A 92 11.66 15.76 10.28
C ALA A 92 10.21 16.30 10.36
N VAL A 93 10.02 17.63 10.31
CA VAL A 93 8.67 18.23 10.27
C VAL A 93 7.94 17.84 8.98
N LEU A 94 8.63 17.90 7.84
CA LEU A 94 8.06 17.49 6.57
C LEU A 94 7.66 16.02 6.59
N ASP A 95 8.53 15.13 7.09
CA ASP A 95 8.26 13.70 7.21
C ASP A 95 7.00 13.43 8.07
N ILE A 96 6.83 14.13 9.20
CA ILE A 96 5.66 14.00 10.08
C ILE A 96 4.38 14.50 9.38
N VAL A 97 4.46 15.62 8.66
CA VAL A 97 3.29 16.17 7.96
C VAL A 97 2.88 15.25 6.82
N THR A 98 3.84 14.77 6.02
CA THR A 98 3.56 13.91 4.88
C THR A 98 3.07 12.52 5.32
N SER A 99 3.51 12.01 6.47
CA SER A 99 3.05 10.74 7.03
C SER A 99 1.64 10.76 7.65
N THR A 100 0.90 11.86 7.54
CA THR A 100 -0.54 11.86 7.92
C THR A 100 -1.46 11.62 6.74
N VAL A 101 -0.97 11.88 5.53
CA VAL A 101 -1.70 11.67 4.27
C VAL A 101 -1.48 10.24 3.74
N PHE A 102 -0.47 9.54 4.26
CA PHE A 102 -0.08 8.17 3.94
C PHE A 102 0.35 7.43 5.19
#